data_AF-A0A832E1G2-F1
#
_entry.id   AF-A0A832E1G2-F1
#
_cell.length_a   1.000
_cell.length_b   1.000
_cell.length_c   1.000
_cell.angle_alpha   90.00
_cell.angle_beta   90.00
_cell.angle_gamma   90.00
#
_symmetry.space_group_name_H-M   'P 1'
#
loop_
_entity.id
_entity.type
_entity.pdbx_description
1 polymer ?
#
loop_
_entity_poly.entity_id
_entity_poly.type
_entity_poly.pdbx_seq_one_letter_code
_entity_poly.pdbx_strand_id
1 'polypeptide(L)'
;MPAPSATQHRTALFPWGTHRRYNAYVDYLREKYGNRVQKVSVDAGFTCPNRDGTKAWGGCTYCNNVSFVPPYCTPGMSISEQVAAGVEYLSRRYKADQFIVYFQAYTNTYAPLDHLKRLY
;
A
#
# COMPACT_ATOMS: atom_id res chain seq x y z
N MET A 1 -46.92 25.43 2.50
CA MET A 1 -45.61 25.96 2.12
C MET A 1 -44.82 24.83 1.48
N PRO A 2 -44.38 24.92 0.22
CA PRO A 2 -43.57 23.88 -0.41
C PRO A 2 -42.13 23.97 0.11
N ALA A 3 -41.50 22.82 0.38
CA ALA A 3 -40.11 22.72 0.83
C ALA A 3 -39.14 23.26 -0.24
N PRO A 4 -38.02 23.90 0.15
CA PRO A 4 -37.01 24.35 -0.82
C PRO A 4 -36.43 23.15 -1.55
N SER A 5 -36.50 23.17 -2.89
CA SER A 5 -35.91 22.14 -3.74
C SER A 5 -34.40 22.08 -3.49
N ALA A 6 -33.91 20.90 -3.10
CA ALA A 6 -32.48 20.65 -2.96
C ALA A 6 -31.76 21.08 -4.23
N THR A 7 -30.89 22.08 -4.10
CA THR A 7 -30.05 22.58 -5.19
C THR A 7 -29.19 21.41 -5.69
N GLN A 8 -29.51 20.89 -6.87
CA GLN A 8 -28.68 19.89 -7.54
C GLN A 8 -27.35 20.56 -7.91
N HIS A 9 -26.34 20.42 -7.05
CA HIS A 9 -24.97 20.73 -7.42
C HIS A 9 -24.56 19.74 -8.52
N ARG A 10 -24.72 20.14 -9.79
CA ARG A 10 -24.12 19.45 -10.95
C ARG A 10 -22.65 19.25 -10.64
N THR A 11 -22.29 18.04 -10.24
CA THR A 11 -20.91 17.72 -9.91
C THR A 11 -20.17 17.67 -11.23
N ALA A 12 -19.31 18.64 -11.50
CA ALA A 12 -18.56 18.68 -12.76
C ALA A 12 -17.81 17.35 -12.98
N LEU A 13 -17.74 16.91 -14.23
CA LEU A 13 -16.87 15.80 -14.61
C LEU A 13 -15.43 16.34 -14.64
N PHE A 14 -14.54 15.74 -13.84
CA PHE A 14 -13.13 16.13 -13.78
C PHE A 14 -12.29 15.41 -14.86
N PRO A 15 -11.05 15.85 -15.15
CA PRO A 15 -10.21 15.25 -16.20
C PRO A 15 -9.95 13.74 -16.05
N TRP A 16 -9.99 13.21 -14.83
CA TRP A 16 -9.86 11.78 -14.52
C TRP A 16 -11.19 11.01 -14.63
N GLY A 17 -12.16 11.51 -15.39
CA GLY A 17 -13.37 10.76 -15.76
C GLY A 17 -14.38 10.49 -14.65
N THR A 18 -14.27 11.15 -13.48
CA THR A 18 -15.22 10.98 -12.37
C THR A 18 -15.71 12.32 -11.82
N HIS A 19 -16.78 12.29 -11.04
CA HIS A 19 -17.32 13.44 -10.32
C HIS A 19 -16.59 13.75 -9.00
N ARG A 20 -15.62 12.92 -8.59
CA ARG A 20 -14.80 13.18 -7.39
C ARG A 20 -13.81 14.28 -7.69
N ARG A 21 -13.60 15.19 -6.73
CA ARG A 21 -12.59 16.27 -6.79
C ARG A 21 -11.13 15.79 -6.71
N TYR A 22 -10.90 14.48 -6.64
CA TYR A 22 -9.59 13.85 -6.63
C TYR A 22 -9.55 12.68 -7.60
N ASN A 23 -8.39 12.46 -8.21
CA ASN A 23 -8.12 11.26 -8.98
C ASN A 23 -7.76 10.12 -8.02
N ALA A 24 -8.65 9.14 -7.85
CA ALA A 24 -8.34 8.02 -6.97
C ALA A 24 -7.30 7.13 -7.64
N TYR A 25 -6.26 6.78 -6.89
CA TYR A 25 -5.14 6.01 -7.42
C TYR A 25 -5.57 4.67 -8.06
N VAL A 26 -6.61 4.03 -7.53
CA VAL A 26 -7.17 2.79 -8.11
C VAL A 26 -7.74 3.02 -9.50
N ASP A 27 -8.40 4.15 -9.76
CA ASP A 27 -8.98 4.45 -11.07
C ASP A 27 -7.87 4.80 -12.07
N TYR A 28 -6.91 5.62 -11.65
CA TYR A 28 -5.71 5.89 -12.45
C TYR A 28 -4.97 4.62 -12.86
N LEU A 29 -4.79 3.66 -11.94
CA LEU A 29 -4.13 2.40 -12.24
C LEU A 29 -4.95 1.53 -13.21
N ARG A 30 -6.28 1.51 -13.06
CA ARG A 30 -7.16 0.80 -14.00
C ARG A 30 -7.12 1.41 -15.39
N GLU A 31 -7.14 2.74 -15.49
CA GLU A 31 -7.02 3.45 -16.76
C GLU A 31 -5.66 3.17 -17.42
N LYS A 32 -4.58 3.21 -16.65
CA LYS A 32 -3.21 3.01 -17.16
C LYS A 32 -2.91 1.56 -17.57
N TYR A 33 -3.37 0.58 -16.81
CA TYR A 33 -2.99 -0.83 -16.99
C TYR A 33 -4.12 -1.72 -17.52
N GLY A 34 -5.32 -1.16 -17.73
CA GLY A 34 -6.51 -1.86 -18.24
C GLY A 34 -7.18 -2.80 -17.24
N ASN A 35 -6.55 -3.09 -16.11
CA ASN A 35 -7.02 -4.06 -15.13
C ASN A 35 -6.86 -3.55 -13.70
N ARG A 36 -7.46 -4.28 -12.75
CA ARG A 36 -7.28 -3.99 -11.33
C ARG A 36 -5.87 -4.35 -10.88
N VAL A 37 -5.11 -3.35 -10.47
CA VAL A 37 -3.80 -3.53 -9.82
C VAL A 37 -3.96 -3.56 -8.30
N GLN A 38 -3.27 -4.46 -7.61
CA GLN A 38 -3.22 -4.52 -6.14
C GLN A 38 -1.81 -4.40 -5.60
N LYS A 39 -1.66 -3.82 -4.41
CA LYS A 39 -0.38 -3.75 -3.72
C LYS A 39 -0.16 -5.03 -2.93
N VAL A 40 0.96 -5.70 -3.15
CA VAL A 40 1.41 -6.83 -2.33
C VAL A 40 2.41 -6.28 -1.34
N SER A 41 2.01 -6.19 -0.07
CA SER A 41 2.91 -5.66 0.96
C SER A 41 3.99 -6.70 1.27
N VAL A 42 5.22 -6.27 1.50
CA VAL A 42 6.33 -7.14 1.91
C VAL A 42 7.09 -6.54 3.08
N ASP A 43 7.60 -7.42 3.94
CA ASP A 43 8.54 -7.10 5.01
C ASP A 43 9.90 -7.68 4.67
N ALA A 44 10.89 -6.81 4.47
CA ALA A 44 12.26 -7.17 4.15
C ALA A 44 13.16 -7.35 5.38
N GLY A 45 12.59 -7.34 6.60
CA GLY A 45 13.32 -7.56 7.85
C GLY A 45 14.09 -6.33 8.35
N PHE A 46 13.76 -5.14 7.84
CA PHE A 46 14.38 -3.90 8.28
C PHE A 46 13.93 -3.49 9.69
N THR A 47 14.70 -2.60 10.32
CA THR A 47 14.27 -1.88 11.52
C THR A 47 14.03 -0.40 11.19
N CYS A 48 13.82 0.42 12.22
CA CYS A 48 13.69 1.87 12.11
C CYS A 48 14.64 2.55 13.12
N PRO A 49 15.31 3.64 12.75
CA PRO A 49 16.21 4.37 13.65
C PRO A 49 15.54 4.90 14.93
N ASN A 50 14.22 5.06 14.91
CA ASN A 50 13.44 5.47 16.07
C ASN A 50 13.15 4.30 17.05
N ARG A 51 13.48 3.06 16.65
CA ARG A 51 13.26 1.84 17.44
C ARG A 51 14.57 1.24 17.95
N ASP A 52 15.61 1.28 17.14
CA ASP A 52 16.87 0.58 17.39
C ASP A 52 17.86 1.31 18.31
N GLY A 53 17.52 2.54 18.73
CA GLY A 53 18.36 3.35 19.61
C GLY A 53 19.28 4.34 18.91
N THR A 54 19.35 4.36 17.57
CA THR A 54 20.23 5.29 16.85
C THR A 54 19.71 6.72 16.80
N LYS A 55 18.38 6.92 16.77
CA LYS A 55 17.73 8.23 16.86
C LYS A 55 16.77 8.33 18.04
N ALA A 56 16.09 7.24 18.38
CA ALA A 56 15.22 7.14 19.55
C ALA A 56 15.05 5.68 19.99
N TRP A 57 14.37 5.47 21.11
CA TRP A 57 14.05 4.16 21.66
C TRP A 57 12.53 3.93 21.65
N GLY A 58 12.11 2.68 21.44
CA GLY A 58 10.70 2.27 21.57
C GLY A 58 9.81 2.52 20.35
N GLY A 59 10.24 3.33 19.38
CA GLY A 59 9.45 3.67 18.18
C GLY A 59 8.55 4.89 18.36
N CYS A 60 7.86 5.29 17.29
CA CYS A 60 6.93 6.41 17.35
C CYS A 60 5.67 6.01 18.14
N THR A 61 5.09 6.93 18.92
CA THR A 61 3.86 6.71 19.71
C THR A 61 2.68 6.20 18.88
N TYR A 62 2.62 6.57 17.59
CA TYR A 62 1.58 6.13 16.65
C TYR A 62 1.97 4.89 15.82
N CYS A 63 3.21 4.40 15.93
CA CYS A 63 3.72 3.32 15.09
C CYS A 63 3.28 1.96 15.63
N ASN A 64 2.28 1.36 14.98
CA ASN A 64 1.88 -0.02 15.24
C ASN A 64 2.05 -0.89 13.97
N ASN A 65 3.30 -1.20 13.60
CA ASN A 65 3.56 -2.01 12.41
C ASN A 65 2.87 -3.38 12.46
N VAL A 66 2.73 -3.98 13.64
CA VAL A 66 2.04 -5.28 13.80
C VAL A 66 0.60 -5.23 13.29
N SER A 67 -0.11 -4.11 13.45
CA SER A 67 -1.48 -3.96 12.93
C SER A 67 -1.58 -3.83 11.41
N PHE A 68 -0.45 -3.58 10.73
CA PHE A 68 -0.41 -3.32 9.29
C PHE A 68 0.24 -4.45 8.48
N VAL A 69 0.65 -5.54 9.13
CA VAL A 69 1.25 -6.72 8.49
C VAL A 69 0.14 -7.66 8.00
N PRO A 70 0.05 -7.94 6.69
CA PRO A 70 -0.92 -8.90 6.17
C PRO A 70 -0.62 -10.33 6.66
N PRO A 71 -1.62 -11.24 6.69
CA PRO A 71 -1.43 -12.61 7.16
C PRO A 71 -0.38 -13.43 6.40
N TYR A 72 -0.07 -13.04 5.16
CA TYR A 72 0.91 -13.70 4.29
C TYR A 72 2.35 -13.16 4.46
N CYS A 73 2.55 -12.16 5.32
CA CYS A 73 3.86 -11.64 5.68
C CYS A 73 4.23 -12.14 7.07
N THR A 74 4.95 -13.26 7.15
CA THR A 74 5.40 -13.81 8.43
C THR A 74 6.92 -13.72 8.59
N PRO A 75 7.43 -13.58 9.83
CA PRO A 75 8.86 -13.62 10.09
C PRO A 75 9.49 -14.92 9.58
N GLY A 76 10.59 -14.81 8.83
CA GLY A 76 11.34 -15.95 8.31
C GLY A 76 11.05 -16.30 6.85
N MET A 77 10.00 -15.74 6.24
CA MET A 77 9.78 -15.86 4.79
C MET A 77 10.68 -14.90 4.00
N SER A 78 11.26 -15.39 2.91
CA SER A 78 11.91 -14.54 1.91
C SER A 78 10.92 -13.59 1.23
N ILE A 79 11.42 -12.49 0.65
CA ILE A 79 10.57 -11.54 -0.09
C ILE A 79 9.81 -12.26 -1.21
N SER A 80 10.45 -13.16 -1.96
CA SER A 80 9.82 -13.89 -3.05
C SER A 80 8.66 -14.77 -2.57
N GLU A 81 8.80 -15.44 -1.42
CA GLU A 81 7.73 -16.23 -0.82
C GLU A 81 6.56 -15.34 -0.36
N GLN A 82 6.85 -14.20 0.26
CA GLN A 82 5.82 -13.23 0.67
C GLN A 82 5.08 -12.68 -0.55
N VAL A 83 5.78 -12.39 -1.64
CA VAL A 83 5.17 -11.94 -2.90
C VAL A 83 4.25 -13.02 -3.47
N ALA A 84 4.71 -14.27 -3.56
CA ALA A 84 3.91 -15.37 -4.09
C ALA A 84 2.63 -15.60 -3.27
N ALA A 85 2.76 -15.68 -1.94
CA ALA A 85 1.62 -15.84 -1.03
C ALA A 85 0.66 -14.63 -1.07
N GLY A 86 1.20 -13.42 -1.17
CA GLY A 86 0.42 -12.19 -1.28
C GLY A 86 -0.35 -12.11 -2.60
N VAL A 87 0.27 -12.49 -3.72
CA VAL A 87 -0.40 -12.59 -5.03
C VAL A 87 -1.56 -13.59 -4.95
N GLU A 88 -1.33 -14.78 -4.41
CA GLU A 88 -2.39 -15.79 -4.27
C GLU A 88 -3.56 -15.27 -3.42
N TYR A 89 -3.25 -14.69 -2.26
CA TYR A 89 -4.24 -14.14 -1.33
C TYR A 89 -5.07 -13.01 -1.97
N LEU A 90 -4.40 -12.05 -2.60
CA LEU A 90 -5.05 -10.87 -3.18
C LEU A 90 -5.80 -11.19 -4.47
N SER A 91 -5.31 -12.13 -5.29
CA SER A 91 -6.00 -12.62 -6.49
C SER A 91 -7.38 -13.18 -6.10
N ARG A 92 -7.41 -14.05 -5.07
CA ARG A 92 -8.66 -14.65 -4.59
C ARG A 92 -9.64 -13.61 -4.05
N ARG A 93 -9.13 -12.67 -3.23
CA ARG A 93 -9.93 -11.66 -2.51
C ARG A 93 -10.45 -10.55 -3.42
N TYR A 94 -9.62 -10.05 -4.33
CA TYR A 94 -9.89 -8.82 -5.08
C TYR A 94 -10.10 -9.04 -6.58
N LYS A 95 -9.92 -10.27 -7.08
CA LYS A 95 -9.99 -10.60 -8.51
C LYS A 95 -9.09 -9.68 -9.32
N ALA A 96 -7.84 -9.58 -8.85
CA ALA A 96 -6.81 -8.78 -9.46
C ALA A 96 -5.77 -9.71 -10.07
N ASP A 97 -5.27 -9.34 -11.24
CA ASP A 97 -4.29 -10.14 -11.99
C ASP A 97 -2.95 -9.40 -12.15
N GLN A 98 -2.86 -8.18 -11.60
CA GLN A 98 -1.70 -7.31 -11.68
C GLN A 98 -1.33 -6.80 -10.29
N PHE A 99 -0.04 -6.73 -10.01
CA PHE A 99 0.46 -6.46 -8.66
C PHE A 99 1.63 -5.49 -8.66
N ILE A 100 1.72 -4.69 -7.59
CA ILE A 100 2.88 -3.85 -7.27
C ILE A 100 3.42 -4.33 -5.93
N VAL A 101 4.70 -4.70 -5.88
CA VAL A 101 5.37 -5.01 -4.62
C VAL A 101 5.55 -3.74 -3.81
N TYR A 102 5.13 -3.76 -2.55
CA TYR A 102 5.13 -2.60 -1.67
C TYR A 102 5.85 -2.91 -0.36
N PHE A 103 7.09 -2.44 -0.25
CA PHE A 103 7.86 -2.53 0.99
C PHE A 103 7.22 -1.60 2.02
N GLN A 104 6.55 -2.18 3.02
CA GLN A 104 5.68 -1.43 3.91
C GLN A 104 6.22 -1.32 5.33
N ALA A 105 6.94 -2.34 5.80
CA ALA A 105 7.36 -2.44 7.19
C ALA A 105 8.60 -1.57 7.48
N TYR A 106 8.53 -0.76 8.53
CA TYR A 106 9.66 0.02 9.06
C TYR A 106 10.30 0.99 8.04
N THR A 107 11.62 1.20 8.12
CA THR A 107 12.36 2.09 7.23
C THR A 107 13.06 1.24 6.17
N ASN A 108 12.45 1.11 4.99
CA ASN A 108 12.91 0.15 3.98
C ASN A 108 14.27 0.46 3.32
N THR A 109 14.83 1.63 3.59
CA THR A 109 16.16 2.02 3.12
C THR A 109 17.20 2.04 4.24
N TYR A 110 16.84 1.54 5.43
CA TYR A 110 17.70 1.56 6.61
C TYR A 110 18.59 0.31 6.66
N ALA A 111 19.46 0.19 5.65
CA ALA A 111 20.51 -0.82 5.57
C ALA A 111 21.64 -0.37 4.62
N PRO A 112 22.82 -1.02 4.66
CA PRO A 112 23.89 -0.74 3.70
C PRO A 112 23.44 -0.97 2.25
N LEU A 113 24.00 -0.18 1.32
CA LEU A 113 23.63 -0.19 -0.10
C LEU A 113 23.69 -1.58 -0.74
N ASP A 114 24.74 -2.36 -0.45
CA ASP A 114 24.90 -3.70 -1.03
C ASP A 114 23.78 -4.65 -0.61
N HIS A 115 23.23 -4.48 0.59
CA HIS A 115 22.09 -5.25 1.05
C HIS A 115 20.81 -4.81 0.34
N LEU A 116 20.57 -3.50 0.21
CA LEU A 116 19.42 -2.96 -0.51
C LEU A 116 19.39 -3.45 -1.97
N LYS A 117 20.53 -3.42 -2.68
CA LYS A 117 20.64 -3.90 -4.06
C LYS A 117 20.29 -5.38 -4.26
N ARG A 118 20.34 -6.20 -3.20
CA ARG A 118 19.95 -7.62 -3.27
C ARG A 118 18.44 -7.84 -3.08
N LEU A 119 17.75 -6.87 -2.48
CA LEU A 119 16.34 -6.99 -2.11
C LEU A 119 15.40 -6.31 -3.12
N TYR A 120 15.89 -5.28 -3.80
CA TYR A 120 15.19 -4.49 -4.83
C TYR A 120 15.64 -4.88 -6.23
#